data_AF-A0A093CKS3-F1
#
_entry.id   AF-A0A093CKS3-F1
#
_cell.length_a   1.000
_cell.length_b   1.000
_cell.length_c   1.000
_cell.angle_alpha   90.00
_cell.angle_beta   90.00
_cell.angle_gamma   90.00
#
_symmetry.space_group_name_H-M   'P 1'
#
loop_
_entity.id
_entity.type
_entity.pdbx_description
1 polymer ?
#
loop_
_entity_poly.entity_id
_entity_poly.type
_entity_poly.pdbx_seq_one_letter_code
_entity_poly.pdbx_strand_id
1 'polypeptide(L)' 'DSEQSTGSDTEVLAERTSCSFGSHSDLTSGGSGPQPPPPSSMEEIQVELQCADLWKRFHDIGTEMIITKAGR' A
#
# COMPACT_ATOMS: atom_id res chain seq x y z
N ASP A 1 12.02 19.60 -45.64
CA ASP A 1 12.20 19.68 -44.20
C ASP A 1 11.11 18.85 -43.57
N SER A 2 11.42 17.57 -43.40
CA SER A 2 10.50 16.54 -42.94
C SER A 2 10.89 16.22 -41.53
N GLU A 3 10.07 16.63 -40.57
CA GLU A 3 10.14 16.12 -39.21
C GLU A 3 8.72 15.90 -38.71
N GLN A 4 8.21 14.73 -39.09
CA GLN A 4 7.09 14.06 -38.44
C GLN A 4 7.61 13.53 -37.09
N SER A 5 7.50 14.34 -36.04
CA SER A 5 7.77 13.88 -34.67
C SER A 5 6.64 12.96 -34.23
N THR A 6 6.94 11.67 -34.16
CA THR A 6 6.11 10.62 -33.60
C THR A 6 6.13 10.74 -32.08
N GLY A 7 5.24 11.53 -31.50
CA GLY A 7 5.04 11.60 -30.05
C GLY A 7 4.02 10.55 -29.59
N SER A 8 4.39 9.27 -29.67
CA SER A 8 3.63 8.19 -29.04
C SER A 8 4.15 7.99 -27.61
N ASP A 9 3.71 8.84 -26.70
CA ASP A 9 3.87 8.65 -25.25
C ASP A 9 2.47 8.60 -24.61
N THR A 10 1.71 7.58 -24.99
CA THR A 10 0.59 7.10 -24.19
C THR A 10 0.85 5.62 -23.98
N GLU A 11 0.32 5.06 -22.90
CA GLU A 11 0.57 3.70 -22.41
C GLU A 11 1.83 3.57 -21.52
N VAL A 12 1.64 2.99 -20.34
CA VAL A 12 2.63 2.65 -19.27
C VAL A 12 2.79 3.69 -18.14
N LEU A 13 1.68 4.17 -17.57
CA LEU A 13 1.66 4.69 -16.18
C LEU A 13 0.58 4.02 -15.31
N ALA A 14 0.13 2.82 -15.66
CA ALA A 14 -0.90 2.11 -14.89
C ALA A 14 -0.37 0.93 -14.05
N GLU A 15 0.93 0.58 -14.13
CA GLU A 15 1.38 -0.72 -13.60
C GLU A 15 2.61 -0.68 -12.69
N ARG A 16 2.78 0.35 -11.84
CA ARG A 16 3.87 0.33 -10.84
C ARG A 16 3.54 0.99 -9.50
N THR A 17 2.38 0.68 -8.93
CA THR A 17 2.18 0.77 -7.47
C THR A 17 1.98 -0.63 -6.88
N SER A 18 2.80 -1.58 -7.31
CA SER A 18 2.92 -2.86 -6.62
C SER A 18 4.02 -2.70 -5.57
N CYS A 19 3.65 -2.31 -4.36
CA CYS A 19 4.46 -2.60 -3.18
C CYS A 19 4.39 -4.11 -2.97
N SER A 20 5.18 -4.86 -3.75
CA SER A 20 5.41 -6.28 -3.49
C SER A 20 6.14 -6.38 -2.15
N PHE A 21 5.38 -6.71 -1.11
CA PHE A 21 5.91 -7.21 0.14
C PHE A 21 6.68 -8.50 -0.19
N GLY A 22 8.01 -8.40 -0.28
CA GLY A 22 8.86 -9.56 -0.50
C GLY A 22 8.62 -10.57 0.61
N SER A 23 8.00 -11.70 0.28
CA SER A 23 7.87 -12.82 1.21
C SER A 23 9.28 -13.30 1.57
N HIS A 24 9.67 -13.09 2.81
CA HIS A 24 10.90 -13.63 3.38
C HIS A 24 10.71 -15.13 3.64
N SER A 25 10.74 -15.92 2.58
CA SER A 25 10.91 -17.36 2.67
C SER A 25 12.34 -17.65 2.24
N ASP A 26 13.17 -18.01 3.23
CA ASP A 26 14.12 -19.13 3.16
C ASP A 26 15.23 -18.96 4.21
N LEU A 27 14.99 -19.45 5.44
CA LEU A 27 16.02 -20.03 6.31
C LEU A 27 15.36 -21.11 7.20
N THR A 28 14.98 -22.23 6.59
CA THR A 28 14.69 -23.47 7.33
C THR A 28 15.95 -24.34 7.31
N SER A 29 16.68 -24.36 8.43
CA SER A 29 17.67 -25.40 8.70
C SER A 29 17.92 -25.51 10.21
N GLY A 30 17.26 -26.46 10.86
CA GLY A 30 17.58 -26.88 12.22
C GLY A 30 16.38 -27.52 12.93
N GLY A 31 16.40 -28.83 13.12
CA GLY A 31 15.25 -29.64 13.51
C GLY A 31 14.60 -29.31 14.86
N SER A 32 13.28 -29.43 14.88
CA SER A 32 12.39 -29.75 16.00
C SER A 32 11.01 -30.03 15.38
N GLY A 33 10.21 -30.94 15.96
CA GLY A 33 8.90 -31.35 15.41
C GLY A 33 7.94 -30.19 15.14
N PRO A 34 6.75 -30.42 14.52
CA PRO A 34 5.86 -29.36 14.08
C PRO A 34 5.22 -28.64 15.27
N GLN A 35 5.99 -27.76 15.90
CA GLN A 35 5.50 -26.75 16.83
C GLN A 35 5.10 -25.56 15.95
N PRO A 36 3.85 -25.07 16.06
CA PRO A 36 3.46 -23.85 15.37
C PRO A 36 4.46 -22.74 15.78
N PRO A 37 4.92 -21.92 14.83
CA PRO A 37 5.77 -20.78 15.18
C PRO A 37 5.06 -19.94 16.25
N PRO A 38 5.78 -19.40 17.25
CA PRO A 38 5.16 -18.51 18.22
C PRO A 38 4.49 -17.37 17.45
N PRO A 39 3.30 -16.90 17.89
CA PRO A 39 2.65 -15.78 17.23
C PRO A 39 3.64 -14.63 17.20
N SER A 40 3.87 -14.09 16.01
CA SER A 40 4.77 -12.97 15.87
C SER A 40 4.14 -11.83 16.67
N SER A 41 4.92 -11.09 17.47
CA SER A 41 4.39 -10.04 18.38
C SER A 41 3.51 -8.99 17.68
N MET A 42 3.54 -8.94 16.36
CA MET A 42 2.72 -8.05 15.53
C MET A 42 1.30 -8.57 15.29
N GLU A 43 1.03 -9.89 15.38
CA GLU A 43 -0.30 -10.48 15.23
C GLU A 43 -1.27 -10.06 16.35
N GLU A 44 -0.76 -9.66 17.51
CA GLU A 44 -1.59 -9.25 18.66
C GLU A 44 -2.02 -7.77 18.60
N ILE A 45 -1.41 -6.96 17.73
CA ILE A 45 -1.68 -5.52 17.65
C ILE A 45 -2.93 -5.28 16.80
N GLN A 46 -3.98 -4.76 17.43
CA GLN A 46 -5.23 -4.39 16.77
C GLN A 46 -5.44 -2.88 16.83
N VAL A 47 -5.95 -2.30 15.74
CA VAL A 47 -6.32 -0.89 15.66
C VAL A 47 -7.71 -0.74 15.04
N GLU A 48 -8.47 0.23 15.53
CA GLU A 48 -9.79 0.57 14.99
C GLU A 48 -9.80 2.04 14.57
N LEU A 49 -10.50 2.32 13.47
CA LEU A 49 -10.70 3.68 12.98
C LEU A 49 -11.87 4.34 13.68
N GLN A 50 -11.58 5.39 14.46
CA GLN A 50 -12.62 6.20 15.06
C GLN A 50 -13.44 6.96 14.02
N CYS A 51 -14.73 7.15 14.30
CA CYS A 51 -15.67 7.80 13.38
C CYS A 51 -15.71 7.16 11.98
N ALA A 52 -15.60 5.83 11.89
CA ALA A 52 -15.54 5.09 10.63
C ALA A 52 -16.66 5.45 9.64
N ASP A 53 -17.90 5.64 10.12
CA ASP A 53 -19.03 6.04 9.26
C ASP A 53 -18.82 7.39 8.57
N LEU A 54 -18.19 8.34 9.28
CA LEU A 54 -17.88 9.66 8.72
C LEU A 54 -16.79 9.55 7.65
N TRP A 55 -15.71 8.81 7.96
CA TRP A 55 -14.64 8.58 7.00
C TRP A 55 -15.12 7.83 5.76
N LYS A 56 -16.05 6.89 5.91
CA LYS A 56 -16.68 6.19 4.78
C LYS A 56 -17.43 7.16 3.86
N ARG A 57 -18.19 8.09 4.42
CA ARG A 57 -18.91 9.12 3.64
C ARG A 57 -17.95 10.00 2.84
N PHE A 58 -16.84 10.41 3.45
CA PHE A 58 -15.80 11.19 2.75
C PHE A 58 -15.09 10.35 1.67
N HIS A 59 -14.81 9.08 1.95
CA HIS A 59 -14.22 8.17 0.97
C HIS A 59 -15.12 7.96 -0.25
N ASP A 60 -16.43 7.80 -0.05
CA ASP A 60 -17.39 7.54 -1.13
C ASP A 60 -17.47 8.69 -2.15
N ILE A 61 -17.21 9.93 -1.72
CA ILE A 61 -17.17 11.12 -2.60
C ILE A 61 -15.77 11.51 -3.05
N GLY A 62 -14.73 10.97 -2.42
CA GLY A 62 -13.33 11.39 -2.55
C GLY A 62 -12.92 12.34 -1.41
N THR A 63 -12.10 11.84 -0.49
CA THR A 63 -11.61 12.64 0.63
C THR A 63 -10.60 13.70 0.14
N GLU A 64 -10.93 14.97 0.30
CA GLU A 64 -10.02 16.10 0.00
C GLU A 64 -9.56 16.78 1.30
N MET A 65 -8.26 17.01 1.41
CA MET A 65 -7.69 17.76 2.52
C MET A 65 -7.13 19.08 2.00
N ILE A 66 -7.67 20.19 2.50
CA ILE A 66 -7.15 21.50 2.12
C ILE A 66 -5.81 21.70 2.84
N ILE A 67 -4.85 22.48 2.31
CA ILE A 67 -3.61 22.89 3.01
C ILE A 67 -3.48 24.42 2.91
N THR A 68 -3.12 25.14 3.99
CA THR A 68 -2.80 26.59 3.91
C THR A 68 -1.33 26.82 4.15
N LYS A 69 -0.86 28.02 3.80
CA LYS A 69 0.48 28.49 4.15
C LYS A 69 0.78 28.43 5.67
N ALA A 70 -0.23 28.55 6.52
CA ALA A 70 -0.08 28.47 7.98
C ALA A 70 -0.26 27.05 8.55
N GLY A 71 -0.64 26.07 7.73
CA GLY A 71 -1.05 24.74 8.19
C GLY A 71 -2.57 24.55 8.17
N ARG A 72 -3.04 23.48 8.81
CA ARG A 72 -4.45 23.11 8.95
C ARG A 72 -4.70 22.61 10.36
#